data_AF-A0A3D9HS79-F1
#
_entry.id   AF-A0A3D9HS79-F1
#
_cell.length_a   1.000
_cell.length_b   1.000
_cell.length_c   1.000
_cell.angle_alpha   90.00
_cell.angle_beta   90.00
_cell.angle_gamma   90.00
#
_symmetry.space_group_name_H-M   'P 1'
#
loop_
_entity.id
_entity.type
_entity.pdbx_description
1 polymer ?
#
loop_
_entity_poly.entity_id
_entity_poly.type
_entity_poly.pdbx_seq_one_letter_code
_entity_poly.pdbx_strand_id
1 'polypeptide(L)'
;MFGFIDINGNEIIAPEYDQAYSFLEGYACVKKGDKYYYINLKGEVIDPGPYTHCRPFSSGLAPVSNQFNKLGYIDKSFTLKIPCEYDKDSTIFQKNYAVVIREGVRHVINQEDQIVLSGISDLLRITEGLGMVLRNGRYGFIDITGQVVIPCEWELATLFNEGFATGMKDDLFSIIDRSGKEMVKPQYNYISPFNEGIAFFKKANKFGFINFNGEEIISPQFKEAKQFSNGLAPVRNKKRWGYIDVKGAVTIDFQFDEAHPFNNGYANVVYQDEWAIIDTQGKIYTYPKYSWIGNYSEGFIGVIK
;
A
#
# COMPACT_ATOMS: atom_id res chain seq x y z
N MET A 1 9.12 -1.83 23.19
CA MET A 1 7.64 -1.96 23.15
C MET A 1 7.07 -0.83 22.32
N PHE A 2 5.96 -1.06 21.64
CA PHE A 2 5.24 -0.09 20.81
C PHE A 2 4.20 0.68 21.62
N GLY A 3 4.08 1.98 21.34
CA GLY A 3 3.02 2.87 21.80
C GLY A 3 2.60 3.83 20.69
N PHE A 4 1.77 4.82 21.02
CA PHE A 4 1.30 5.82 20.06
C PHE A 4 1.34 7.23 20.63
N ILE A 5 1.76 8.17 19.79
CA ILE A 5 1.75 9.60 20.07
C ILE A 5 0.89 10.35 19.04
N ASP A 6 0.48 11.57 19.38
CA ASP A 6 0.00 12.53 18.38
C ASP A 6 1.16 13.22 17.64
N ILE A 7 0.84 14.04 16.63
CA ILE A 7 1.84 14.80 15.87
C ILE A 7 2.65 15.78 16.74
N ASN A 8 2.11 16.23 17.87
CA ASN A 8 2.82 17.13 18.79
C ASN A 8 3.73 16.38 19.77
N GLY A 9 3.76 15.05 19.71
CA GLY A 9 4.59 14.20 20.57
C GLY A 9 3.96 13.85 21.91
N ASN A 10 2.68 14.19 22.12
CA ASN A 10 1.93 13.81 23.30
C ASN A 10 1.69 12.30 23.28
N GLU A 11 2.02 11.62 24.37
CA GLU A 11 1.77 10.18 24.50
C GLU A 11 0.27 9.95 24.68
N ILE A 12 -0.34 9.26 23.70
CA ILE A 12 -1.76 8.89 23.78
C ILE A 12 -1.88 7.47 24.34
N ILE A 13 -0.99 6.58 23.91
CA ILE A 13 -0.92 5.19 24.35
C ILE A 13 0.54 4.90 24.71
N ALA A 14 0.78 4.56 25.97
CA ALA A 14 2.12 4.26 26.46
C ALA A 14 2.74 3.07 25.70
N PRO A 15 4.07 3.07 25.47
CA PRO A 15 4.72 1.94 24.84
C PRO A 15 4.70 0.67 25.71
N GLU A 16 3.73 -0.22 25.45
CA GLU A 16 3.54 -1.47 26.20
C GLU A 16 3.14 -2.69 25.34
N TYR A 17 3.12 -2.53 24.01
CA TYR A 17 2.77 -3.60 23.08
C TYR A 17 4.00 -4.22 22.44
N ASP A 18 3.96 -5.52 22.14
CA ASP A 18 5.05 -6.23 21.47
C ASP A 18 5.08 -5.93 19.97
N GLN A 19 3.90 -5.70 19.39
CA GLN A 19 3.71 -5.34 17.98
C GLN A 19 2.57 -4.33 17.87
N ALA A 20 2.68 -3.42 16.91
CA ALA A 20 1.64 -2.47 16.57
C ALA A 20 1.60 -2.20 15.06
N TYR A 21 0.40 -2.22 14.50
CA TYR A 21 0.13 -1.70 13.16
C TYR A 21 -0.32 -0.24 13.25
N SER A 22 -0.13 0.52 12.16
CA SER A 22 -0.69 1.86 12.04
C SER A 22 -2.23 1.82 12.14
N PHE A 23 -2.81 2.94 12.57
CA PHE A 23 -4.25 3.13 12.52
C PHE A 23 -4.74 3.07 11.08
N LEU A 24 -5.71 2.19 10.82
CA LEU A 24 -6.40 2.08 9.55
C LEU A 24 -7.89 1.89 9.85
N GLU A 25 -8.70 2.71 9.19
CA GLU A 25 -10.15 2.62 9.25
C GLU A 25 -10.75 2.82 10.66
N GLY A 26 -10.07 3.60 11.50
CA GLY A 26 -10.44 3.96 12.86
C GLY A 26 -9.77 3.12 13.94
N TYR A 27 -8.93 2.14 13.58
CA TYR A 27 -8.34 1.20 14.53
C TYR A 27 -6.88 0.86 14.24
N ALA A 28 -6.07 0.69 15.29
CA ALA A 28 -4.76 0.05 15.23
C ALA A 28 -4.85 -1.37 15.80
N CYS A 29 -4.36 -2.37 15.07
CA CYS A 29 -4.18 -3.72 15.59
C CYS A 29 -2.86 -3.78 16.38
N VAL A 30 -2.89 -4.31 17.60
CA VAL A 30 -1.71 -4.42 18.48
C VAL A 30 -1.63 -5.82 19.10
N LYS A 31 -0.43 -6.23 19.49
CA LYS A 31 -0.18 -7.50 20.18
C LYS A 31 0.43 -7.26 21.56
N LYS A 32 -0.07 -7.96 22.58
CA LYS A 32 0.50 -7.98 23.94
C LYS A 32 0.53 -9.43 24.44
N GLY A 33 1.73 -9.97 24.64
CA GLY A 33 1.94 -11.39 24.87
C GLY A 33 1.43 -12.22 23.69
N ASP A 34 0.54 -13.16 23.97
CA ASP A 34 -0.07 -14.05 22.96
C ASP A 34 -1.42 -13.55 22.43
N LYS A 35 -1.90 -12.40 22.91
CA LYS A 35 -3.21 -11.84 22.52
C LYS A 35 -3.06 -10.63 21.59
N TYR A 36 -4.05 -10.48 20.73
CA TYR A 36 -4.23 -9.30 19.88
C TYR A 36 -5.39 -8.45 20.40
N TYR A 37 -5.25 -7.14 20.22
CA TYR A 37 -6.25 -6.14 20.55
C TYR A 37 -6.39 -5.15 19.39
N TYR A 38 -7.50 -4.43 19.36
CA TYR A 38 -7.63 -3.23 18.56
C TYR A 38 -7.70 -2.03 19.47
N ILE A 39 -7.07 -0.93 19.07
CA ILE A 39 -7.18 0.36 19.75
C ILE A 39 -7.90 1.32 18.82
N ASN A 40 -8.95 1.98 19.31
CA ASN A 40 -9.69 2.96 18.52
C ASN A 40 -9.09 4.37 18.62
N LEU A 41 -9.62 5.33 17.86
CA LEU A 41 -9.15 6.73 17.85
C LEU A 41 -9.27 7.47 19.19
N LYS A 42 -9.98 6.91 20.18
CA LYS A 42 -10.06 7.46 21.55
C LYS A 42 -9.01 6.84 22.49
N GLY A 43 -8.21 5.89 22.01
CA GLY A 43 -7.27 5.12 22.83
C GLY A 43 -7.92 3.97 23.59
N GLU A 44 -9.18 3.63 23.32
CA GLU A 44 -9.88 2.53 23.99
C GLU A 44 -9.40 1.19 23.42
N VAL A 45 -8.98 0.28 24.30
CA VAL A 45 -8.51 -1.07 23.94
C VAL A 45 -9.70 -2.02 23.85
N ILE A 46 -9.80 -2.73 22.74
CA ILE A 46 -10.90 -3.63 22.39
C ILE A 46 -10.34 -5.03 22.20
N ASP A 47 -10.88 -6.00 22.94
CA ASP A 47 -10.62 -7.43 22.74
C ASP A 47 -11.50 -7.91 21.56
N PRO A 48 -10.90 -8.33 20.42
CA PRO A 48 -11.67 -8.76 19.25
C PRO A 48 -12.28 -10.15 19.42
N GLY A 49 -11.97 -10.87 20.51
CA GLY A 49 -12.42 -12.24 20.74
C GLY A 49 -11.26 -13.26 20.69
N PRO A 50 -11.58 -14.56 20.61
CA PRO A 50 -10.63 -15.65 20.84
C PRO A 50 -9.75 -15.96 19.62
N TYR A 51 -9.16 -14.94 19.00
CA TYR A 51 -8.34 -15.07 17.79
C TYR A 51 -6.84 -15.12 18.12
N THR A 52 -6.13 -16.00 17.42
CA THR A 52 -4.66 -16.19 17.55
C THR A 52 -3.87 -15.17 16.74
N HIS A 53 -4.48 -14.55 15.74
CA HIS A 53 -3.89 -13.51 14.92
C HIS A 53 -4.95 -12.54 14.42
N CYS A 54 -4.63 -11.25 14.41
CA CYS A 54 -5.49 -10.18 13.91
C CYS A 54 -4.66 -9.27 12.99
N ARG A 55 -5.28 -8.75 11.93
CA ARG A 55 -4.65 -7.82 10.99
C ARG A 55 -5.50 -6.55 10.83
N PRO A 56 -4.93 -5.42 10.36
CA PRO A 56 -5.69 -4.18 10.25
C PRO A 56 -6.96 -4.29 9.40
N PHE A 57 -7.93 -3.42 9.69
CA PHE A 57 -9.12 -3.27 8.86
C PHE A 57 -8.77 -2.75 7.46
N SER A 58 -9.47 -3.29 6.46
CA SER A 58 -9.44 -2.82 5.08
C SER A 58 -10.78 -3.12 4.43
N SER A 59 -11.36 -2.11 3.78
CA SER A 59 -12.71 -2.16 3.21
C SER A 59 -13.76 -2.59 4.23
N GLY A 60 -13.66 -2.15 5.48
CA GLY A 60 -14.63 -2.45 6.54
C GLY A 60 -14.50 -3.82 7.21
N LEU A 61 -13.58 -4.67 6.76
CA LEU A 61 -13.34 -6.01 7.32
C LEU A 61 -11.89 -6.16 7.77
N ALA A 62 -11.67 -6.90 8.85
CA ALA A 62 -10.34 -7.26 9.34
C ALA A 62 -10.16 -8.78 9.35
N PRO A 63 -9.07 -9.33 8.79
CA PRO A 63 -8.80 -10.75 8.88
C PRO A 63 -8.41 -11.15 10.30
N VAL A 64 -8.96 -12.29 10.73
CA VAL A 64 -8.66 -12.91 12.02
C VAL A 64 -8.39 -14.40 11.84
N SER A 65 -7.59 -15.00 12.72
CA SER A 65 -7.30 -16.43 12.70
C SER A 65 -7.76 -17.12 13.98
N ASN A 66 -8.34 -18.31 13.84
CA ASN A 66 -8.72 -19.15 14.98
C ASN A 66 -7.54 -20.04 15.46
N GLN A 67 -7.79 -20.86 16.48
CA GLN A 67 -6.81 -21.81 17.03
C GLN A 67 -6.34 -22.89 16.05
N PHE A 68 -7.10 -23.15 14.97
CA PHE A 68 -6.75 -24.09 13.91
C PHE A 68 -5.98 -23.43 12.76
N ASN A 69 -5.54 -22.17 12.96
CA ASN A 69 -4.84 -21.38 11.96
C ASN A 69 -5.65 -21.20 10.66
N LYS A 70 -6.99 -21.20 10.81
CA LYS A 70 -7.93 -20.84 9.75
C LYS A 70 -8.36 -19.39 9.89
N LEU A 71 -8.49 -18.75 8.75
CA LEU A 71 -8.73 -17.33 8.57
C LEU A 71 -10.20 -17.06 8.27
N GLY A 72 -10.75 -16.10 8.98
CA GLY A 72 -12.06 -15.48 8.73
C GLY A 72 -11.92 -13.97 8.77
N TYR A 73 -13.06 -13.27 8.79
CA TYR A 73 -13.09 -11.81 8.79
C TYR A 73 -14.13 -11.29 9.77
N ILE A 74 -13.73 -10.32 10.59
CA ILE A 74 -14.62 -9.56 11.46
C ILE A 74 -14.97 -8.21 10.85
N ASP A 75 -16.14 -7.68 11.18
CA ASP A 75 -16.52 -6.30 10.86
C ASP A 75 -16.07 -5.31 11.95
N LYS A 76 -16.37 -4.02 11.76
CA LYS A 76 -16.02 -2.95 12.71
C LYS A 76 -16.79 -3.00 14.04
N SER A 77 -17.79 -3.87 14.17
CA SER A 77 -18.42 -4.21 15.45
C SER A 77 -17.72 -5.36 16.17
N PHE A 78 -16.62 -5.87 15.59
CA PHE A 78 -15.86 -7.03 16.04
C PHE A 78 -16.66 -8.34 15.99
N THR A 79 -17.71 -8.37 15.16
CA THR A 79 -18.51 -9.57 14.91
C THR A 79 -17.91 -10.36 13.75
N LEU A 80 -17.81 -11.68 13.89
CA LEU A 80 -17.35 -12.56 12.82
C LEU A 80 -18.37 -12.54 11.67
N LYS A 81 -17.97 -11.93 10.55
CA LYS A 81 -18.81 -11.79 9.35
C LYS A 81 -18.60 -12.93 8.37
N ILE A 82 -17.35 -13.36 8.22
CA ILE A 82 -16.95 -14.47 7.37
C ILE A 82 -16.26 -15.52 8.26
N PRO A 83 -16.77 -16.77 8.32
CA PRO A 83 -16.23 -17.80 9.19
C PRO A 83 -14.75 -18.10 8.96
N CYS A 84 -14.07 -18.55 10.02
CA CYS A 84 -12.66 -18.96 9.94
C CYS A 84 -12.49 -20.32 9.25
N GLU A 85 -12.61 -20.34 7.93
CA GLU A 85 -12.55 -21.55 7.09
C GLU A 85 -11.39 -21.55 6.09
N TYR A 86 -10.85 -20.36 5.77
CA TYR A 86 -9.81 -20.20 4.76
C TYR A 86 -8.41 -20.44 5.34
N ASP A 87 -7.45 -20.77 4.49
CA ASP A 87 -6.06 -20.91 4.92
C ASP A 87 -5.47 -19.53 5.25
N LYS A 88 -4.54 -19.49 6.22
CA LYS A 88 -3.95 -18.26 6.76
C LYS A 88 -3.32 -17.31 5.74
N ASP A 89 -2.88 -17.82 4.60
CA ASP A 89 -2.20 -17.04 3.56
C ASP A 89 -3.20 -16.26 2.68
N SER A 90 -4.49 -16.32 3.01
CA SER A 90 -5.54 -15.48 2.42
C SER A 90 -5.33 -13.99 2.72
N THR A 91 -5.84 -13.16 1.82
CA THR A 91 -5.53 -11.72 1.75
C THR A 91 -6.50 -10.85 2.56
N ILE A 92 -6.17 -9.57 2.76
CA ILE A 92 -7.17 -8.58 3.18
C ILE A 92 -8.14 -8.29 2.03
N PHE A 93 -9.32 -7.75 2.33
CA PHE A 93 -10.17 -7.17 1.28
C PHE A 93 -9.50 -5.93 0.67
N GLN A 94 -9.46 -5.88 -0.66
CA GLN A 94 -9.05 -4.70 -1.42
C GLN A 94 -10.25 -4.22 -2.23
N LYS A 95 -10.84 -3.09 -1.81
CA LYS A 95 -12.14 -2.62 -2.31
C LYS A 95 -13.22 -3.68 -2.02
N ASN A 96 -13.64 -4.45 -3.03
CA ASN A 96 -14.77 -5.37 -2.91
C ASN A 96 -14.39 -6.85 -2.77
N TYR A 97 -13.11 -7.19 -2.96
CA TYR A 97 -12.70 -8.58 -3.12
C TYR A 97 -11.50 -8.96 -2.25
N ALA A 98 -11.47 -10.22 -1.83
CA ALA A 98 -10.30 -10.86 -1.24
C ALA A 98 -9.97 -12.14 -2.01
N VAL A 99 -8.68 -12.38 -2.23
CA VAL A 99 -8.19 -13.71 -2.64
C VAL A 99 -8.08 -14.56 -1.38
N VAL A 100 -8.82 -15.67 -1.36
CA VAL A 100 -8.86 -16.64 -0.26
C VAL A 100 -8.42 -18.01 -0.74
N ILE A 101 -7.91 -18.81 0.19
CA ILE A 101 -7.38 -20.13 -0.10
C ILE A 101 -8.20 -21.15 0.67
N ARG A 102 -8.71 -22.17 0.00
CA ARG A 102 -9.45 -23.29 0.60
C ARG A 102 -8.87 -24.58 0.02
N GLU A 103 -8.35 -25.44 0.89
CA GLU A 103 -7.72 -26.71 0.49
C GLU A 103 -6.58 -26.52 -0.54
N GLY A 104 -5.79 -25.45 -0.38
CA GLY A 104 -4.71 -25.10 -1.31
C GLY A 104 -5.16 -24.49 -2.64
N VAL A 105 -6.47 -24.37 -2.89
CA VAL A 105 -7.02 -23.76 -4.10
C VAL A 105 -7.39 -22.30 -3.84
N ARG A 106 -7.06 -21.42 -4.78
CA ARG A 106 -7.36 -19.99 -4.71
C ARG A 106 -8.75 -19.68 -5.25
N HIS A 107 -9.49 -18.88 -4.51
CA HIS A 107 -10.80 -18.34 -4.85
C HIS A 107 -10.79 -16.83 -4.63
N VAL A 108 -11.73 -16.13 -5.26
CA VAL A 108 -12.06 -14.74 -4.95
C VAL A 108 -13.44 -14.72 -4.33
N ILE A 109 -13.56 -14.05 -3.18
CA ILE A 109 -14.84 -13.82 -2.52
C ILE A 109 -15.18 -12.34 -2.48
N ASN A 110 -16.47 -12.02 -2.47
CA ASN A 110 -16.97 -10.71 -2.07
C ASN A 110 -17.15 -10.62 -0.54
N GLN A 111 -17.66 -9.49 -0.06
CA GLN A 111 -17.81 -9.22 1.38
C GLN A 111 -18.94 -10.03 2.04
N GLU A 112 -19.79 -10.66 1.22
CA GLU A 112 -20.85 -11.58 1.61
C GLU A 112 -20.39 -13.05 1.63
N ASP A 113 -19.09 -13.32 1.50
CA ASP A 113 -18.48 -14.66 1.42
C ASP A 113 -18.95 -15.48 0.20
N GLN A 114 -19.42 -14.82 -0.85
CA GLN A 114 -19.79 -15.48 -2.10
C GLN A 114 -18.54 -15.63 -2.97
N ILE A 115 -18.26 -16.85 -3.40
CA ILE A 115 -17.19 -17.12 -4.37
C ILE A 115 -17.60 -16.53 -5.72
N VAL A 116 -16.93 -15.45 -6.12
CA VAL A 116 -17.13 -14.79 -7.42
C VAL A 116 -16.21 -15.36 -8.50
N LEU A 117 -15.07 -15.93 -8.10
CA LEU A 117 -14.15 -16.63 -9.00
C LEU A 117 -13.54 -17.81 -8.27
N SER A 118 -13.53 -18.99 -8.89
CA SER A 118 -13.13 -20.23 -8.23
C SER A 118 -12.06 -20.97 -9.01
N GLY A 119 -11.14 -21.66 -8.31
CA GLY A 119 -10.27 -22.65 -8.93
C GLY A 119 -9.10 -22.10 -9.74
N ILE A 120 -8.71 -20.85 -9.52
CA ILE A 120 -7.65 -20.20 -10.32
C ILE A 120 -6.33 -20.26 -9.54
N SER A 121 -5.62 -21.38 -9.67
CA SER A 121 -4.40 -21.68 -8.90
C SER A 121 -3.26 -20.66 -9.12
N ASP A 122 -3.23 -20.04 -10.29
CA ASP A 122 -2.23 -19.05 -10.72
C ASP A 122 -2.65 -17.59 -10.47
N LEU A 123 -3.80 -17.36 -9.82
CA LEU A 123 -4.26 -16.03 -9.44
C LEU A 123 -3.38 -15.44 -8.33
N LEU A 124 -2.78 -14.28 -8.60
CA LEU A 124 -1.91 -13.59 -7.65
C LEU A 124 -2.70 -12.62 -6.77
N ARG A 125 -3.41 -11.68 -7.41
CA ARG A 125 -4.18 -10.59 -6.79
C ARG A 125 -5.29 -10.14 -7.73
N ILE A 126 -6.31 -9.49 -7.20
CA ILE A 126 -7.39 -8.87 -7.99
C ILE A 126 -7.53 -7.41 -7.59
N THR A 127 -7.55 -6.51 -8.58
CA THR A 127 -7.83 -5.09 -8.37
C THR A 127 -8.74 -4.60 -9.49
N GLU A 128 -9.71 -3.74 -9.17
CA GLU A 128 -10.58 -3.12 -10.17
C GLU A 128 -11.32 -4.13 -11.08
N GLY A 129 -11.64 -5.31 -10.53
CA GLY A 129 -12.32 -6.40 -11.24
C GLY A 129 -11.42 -7.21 -12.20
N LEU A 130 -10.11 -6.96 -12.21
CA LEU A 130 -9.12 -7.69 -13.00
C LEU A 130 -8.16 -8.47 -12.11
N GLY A 131 -8.14 -9.79 -12.29
CA GLY A 131 -7.25 -10.72 -11.60
C GLY A 131 -5.93 -10.90 -12.34
N MET A 132 -4.81 -10.59 -11.70
CA MET A 132 -3.48 -10.82 -12.23
C MET A 132 -3.11 -12.30 -12.11
N VAL A 133 -2.78 -12.95 -13.24
CA VAL A 133 -2.36 -14.35 -13.32
C VAL A 133 -0.94 -14.46 -13.87
N LEU A 134 -0.21 -15.51 -13.47
CA LEU A 134 1.13 -15.81 -13.97
C LEU A 134 1.14 -17.20 -14.64
N ARG A 135 1.16 -17.23 -15.98
CA ARG A 135 1.12 -18.46 -16.79
C ARG A 135 2.38 -18.55 -17.61
N ASN A 136 3.06 -19.70 -17.56
CA ASN A 136 4.30 -19.94 -18.30
C ASN A 136 5.36 -18.83 -18.11
N GLY A 137 5.44 -18.26 -16.91
CA GLY A 137 6.37 -17.17 -16.60
C GLY A 137 5.99 -15.80 -17.16
N ARG A 138 4.78 -15.63 -17.70
CA ARG A 138 4.26 -14.35 -18.21
C ARG A 138 3.00 -13.92 -17.49
N TYR A 139 2.88 -12.62 -17.22
CA TYR A 139 1.73 -12.01 -16.58
C TYR A 139 0.62 -11.72 -17.60
N GLY A 140 -0.62 -11.92 -17.17
CA GLY A 140 -1.83 -11.49 -17.87
C GLY A 140 -2.94 -11.18 -16.87
N PHE A 141 -4.11 -10.83 -17.39
CA PHE A 141 -5.26 -10.44 -16.56
C PHE A 141 -6.53 -11.15 -17.00
N ILE A 142 -7.27 -11.68 -16.02
CA ILE A 142 -8.60 -12.27 -16.19
C ILE A 142 -9.65 -11.38 -15.56
N ASP A 143 -10.89 -11.43 -16.05
CA ASP A 143 -12.02 -10.81 -15.34
C ASP A 143 -12.55 -11.72 -14.22
N ILE A 144 -13.60 -11.26 -13.53
CA ILE A 144 -14.27 -12.03 -12.47
C ILE A 144 -14.99 -13.30 -12.97
N THR A 145 -15.20 -13.46 -14.28
CA THR A 145 -15.73 -14.70 -14.87
C THR A 145 -14.64 -15.73 -15.14
N GLY A 146 -13.37 -15.32 -15.02
CA GLY A 146 -12.20 -16.14 -15.34
C GLY A 146 -11.76 -16.05 -16.79
N GLN A 147 -12.42 -15.22 -17.61
CA GLN A 147 -12.02 -15.00 -18.99
C GLN A 147 -10.76 -14.15 -19.06
N VAL A 148 -9.81 -14.53 -19.90
CA VAL A 148 -8.61 -13.73 -20.18
C VAL A 148 -9.00 -12.45 -20.90
N VAL A 149 -8.81 -11.32 -20.23
CA VAL A 149 -9.01 -9.97 -20.79
C VAL A 149 -7.71 -9.48 -21.42
N ILE A 150 -6.58 -9.71 -20.75
CA ILE A 150 -5.24 -9.33 -21.21
C ILE A 150 -4.39 -10.61 -21.29
N PRO A 151 -3.88 -10.97 -22.48
CA PRO A 151 -3.07 -12.18 -22.65
C PRO A 151 -1.86 -12.26 -21.72
N CYS A 152 -1.47 -13.49 -21.37
CA CYS A 152 -0.27 -13.75 -20.57
C CYS A 152 1.00 -13.65 -21.43
N GLU A 153 1.36 -12.43 -21.79
CA GLU A 153 2.51 -12.13 -22.67
C GLU A 153 3.49 -11.12 -22.05
N TRP A 154 3.16 -10.57 -20.88
CA TRP A 154 3.95 -9.54 -20.20
C TRP A 154 5.04 -10.18 -19.35
N GLU A 155 6.26 -9.67 -19.44
CA GLU A 155 7.39 -10.18 -18.65
C GLU A 155 7.29 -9.73 -17.19
N LEU A 156 6.81 -8.49 -16.99
CA LEU A 156 6.43 -7.92 -15.71
C LEU A 156 5.12 -7.14 -15.88
N ALA A 157 4.30 -7.08 -14.85
CA ALA A 157 3.13 -6.21 -14.81
C ALA A 157 2.86 -5.72 -13.38
N THR A 158 2.39 -4.49 -13.23
CA THR A 158 1.81 -3.99 -11.98
C THR A 158 0.32 -4.31 -11.93
N LEU A 159 -0.28 -4.24 -10.74
CA LEU A 159 -1.73 -4.27 -10.61
C LEU A 159 -2.38 -3.04 -11.25
N PHE A 160 -3.64 -3.19 -11.64
CA PHE A 160 -4.45 -2.06 -12.07
C PHE A 160 -4.72 -1.14 -10.88
N ASN A 161 -4.39 0.13 -11.05
CA ASN A 161 -4.74 1.22 -10.16
C ASN A 161 -5.21 2.41 -11.00
N GLU A 162 -6.35 3.00 -10.62
CA GLU A 162 -6.93 4.16 -11.30
C GLU A 162 -7.23 3.90 -12.80
N GLY A 163 -7.50 2.64 -13.17
CA GLY A 163 -7.80 2.22 -14.53
C GLY A 163 -6.59 1.83 -15.39
N PHE A 164 -5.38 1.91 -14.86
CA PHE A 164 -4.15 1.65 -15.61
C PHE A 164 -3.20 0.71 -14.89
N ALA A 165 -2.39 0.00 -15.67
CA ALA A 165 -1.25 -0.75 -15.18
C ALA A 165 -0.01 -0.41 -16.00
N THR A 166 1.16 -0.82 -15.52
CA THR A 166 2.40 -0.81 -16.28
C THR A 166 2.76 -2.25 -16.62
N GLY A 167 3.15 -2.48 -17.86
CA GLY A 167 3.57 -3.79 -18.35
C GLY A 167 4.92 -3.67 -19.04
N MET A 168 5.75 -4.71 -18.93
CA MET A 168 7.06 -4.79 -19.59
C MET A 168 7.07 -5.86 -20.67
N LYS A 169 7.59 -5.51 -21.85
CA LYS A 169 7.94 -6.39 -22.96
C LYS A 169 9.27 -5.94 -23.56
N ASP A 170 10.13 -6.89 -23.93
CA ASP A 170 11.43 -6.63 -24.55
C ASP A 170 12.26 -5.59 -23.77
N ASP A 171 12.33 -5.76 -22.43
CA ASP A 171 13.01 -4.87 -21.49
C ASP A 171 12.51 -3.41 -21.43
N LEU A 172 11.35 -3.12 -22.02
CA LEU A 172 10.74 -1.78 -22.05
C LEU A 172 9.34 -1.78 -21.43
N PHE A 173 9.07 -0.74 -20.64
CA PHE A 173 7.78 -0.54 -19.99
C PHE A 173 6.82 0.30 -20.86
N SER A 174 5.56 -0.13 -20.87
CA SER A 174 4.41 0.57 -21.44
C SER A 174 3.32 0.76 -20.38
N ILE A 175 2.49 1.78 -20.56
CA ILE A 175 1.23 1.96 -19.83
C ILE A 175 0.16 1.19 -20.58
N ILE A 176 -0.62 0.37 -19.86
CA ILE A 176 -1.73 -0.39 -20.43
C ILE A 176 -3.05 0.01 -19.79
N ASP A 177 -4.09 0.13 -20.63
CA ASP A 177 -5.47 0.28 -20.16
C ASP A 177 -6.08 -1.08 -19.78
N ARG A 178 -7.33 -1.07 -19.30
CA ARG A 178 -8.05 -2.28 -18.85
C ARG A 178 -8.34 -3.29 -19.97
N SER A 179 -8.16 -2.93 -21.24
CA SER A 179 -8.24 -3.84 -22.39
C SER A 179 -6.87 -4.43 -22.76
N GLY A 180 -5.79 -3.97 -22.13
CA GLY A 180 -4.41 -4.34 -22.46
C GLY A 180 -3.80 -3.52 -23.59
N LYS A 181 -4.49 -2.47 -24.05
CA LYS A 181 -3.97 -1.58 -25.09
C LYS A 181 -2.83 -0.74 -24.53
N GLU A 182 -1.71 -0.75 -25.24
CA GLU A 182 -0.56 0.11 -24.94
C GLU A 182 -0.88 1.58 -25.27
N MET A 183 -0.81 2.44 -24.26
CA MET A 183 -1.10 3.87 -24.36
C MET A 183 0.13 4.69 -24.75
N VAL A 184 1.32 4.15 -24.52
CA VAL A 184 2.61 4.75 -24.89
C VAL A 184 3.45 3.74 -25.67
N LYS A 185 4.24 4.22 -26.62
CA LYS A 185 5.25 3.38 -27.28
C LYS A 185 6.33 2.97 -26.27
N PRO A 186 6.80 1.71 -26.29
CA PRO A 186 7.88 1.26 -25.43
C PRO A 186 9.14 2.11 -25.63
N GLN A 187 9.53 2.86 -24.60
CA GLN A 187 10.77 3.68 -24.60
C GLN A 187 11.33 3.92 -23.19
N TYR A 188 10.69 3.36 -22.16
CA TYR A 188 11.00 3.61 -20.76
C TYR A 188 11.65 2.37 -20.15
N ASN A 189 12.71 2.58 -19.37
CA ASN A 189 13.37 1.48 -18.65
C ASN A 189 12.57 1.04 -17.41
N TYR A 190 11.66 1.91 -16.94
CA TYR A 190 10.77 1.67 -15.82
C TYR A 190 9.64 2.70 -15.83
N ILE A 191 8.44 2.28 -15.45
CA ILE A 191 7.32 3.16 -15.09
C ILE A 191 6.77 2.63 -13.76
N SER A 192 6.60 3.49 -12.78
CA SER A 192 5.99 3.13 -11.49
C SER A 192 4.49 2.85 -11.66
N PRO A 193 3.84 2.17 -10.69
CA PRO A 193 2.39 2.27 -10.55
C PRO A 193 1.95 3.75 -10.49
N PHE A 194 0.76 4.03 -11.02
CA PHE A 194 0.14 5.34 -10.92
C PHE A 194 -0.37 5.59 -9.51
N ASN A 195 -0.28 6.83 -9.06
CA ASN A 195 -0.97 7.35 -7.89
C ASN A 195 -1.32 8.82 -8.16
N GLU A 196 -2.56 9.23 -7.87
CA GLU A 196 -3.05 10.59 -8.16
C GLU A 196 -2.91 10.98 -9.65
N GLY A 197 -3.05 9.99 -10.53
CA GLY A 197 -2.93 10.13 -11.97
C GLY A 197 -1.55 10.37 -12.55
N ILE A 198 -0.51 10.20 -11.75
CA ILE A 198 0.88 10.40 -12.16
C ILE A 198 1.71 9.17 -11.79
N ALA A 199 2.61 8.77 -12.69
CA ALA A 199 3.66 7.81 -12.43
C ALA A 199 5.03 8.47 -12.63
N PHE A 200 6.05 8.02 -11.89
CA PHE A 200 7.42 8.36 -12.25
C PHE A 200 7.95 7.31 -13.23
N PHE A 201 8.77 7.75 -14.18
CA PHE A 201 9.44 6.86 -15.13
C PHE A 201 10.94 7.05 -15.09
N LYS A 202 11.68 6.05 -15.57
CA LYS A 202 13.13 6.12 -15.77
C LYS A 202 13.46 6.07 -17.26
N LYS A 203 14.22 7.06 -17.73
CA LYS A 203 14.72 7.19 -19.11
C LYS A 203 16.12 7.78 -19.07
N ALA A 204 17.07 7.16 -19.78
CA ALA A 204 18.47 7.60 -19.83
C ALA A 204 19.10 7.86 -18.43
N ASN A 205 18.86 6.93 -17.47
CA ASN A 205 19.33 7.02 -16.08
C ASN A 205 18.81 8.22 -15.27
N LYS A 206 17.74 8.87 -15.73
CA LYS A 206 17.08 9.98 -15.04
C LYS A 206 15.60 9.69 -14.85
N PHE A 207 15.03 10.32 -13.82
CA PHE A 207 13.64 10.18 -13.46
C PHE A 207 12.84 11.42 -13.86
N GLY A 208 11.68 11.17 -14.47
CA GLY A 208 10.66 12.16 -14.83
C GLY A 208 9.28 11.65 -14.41
N PHE A 209 8.23 12.36 -14.80
CA PHE A 209 6.86 12.03 -14.44
C PHE A 209 5.94 12.07 -15.67
N ILE A 210 5.00 11.13 -15.73
CA ILE A 210 4.12 10.89 -16.87
C ILE A 210 2.67 10.74 -16.38
N ASN A 211 1.70 11.24 -17.15
CA ASN A 211 0.28 11.02 -16.87
C ASN A 211 -0.28 9.79 -17.61
N PHE A 212 -1.55 9.49 -17.40
CA PHE A 212 -2.25 8.38 -18.04
C PHE A 212 -2.35 8.47 -19.57
N ASN A 213 -2.31 9.67 -20.13
CA ASN A 213 -2.31 9.88 -21.58
C ASN A 213 -0.93 9.59 -22.19
N GLY A 214 0.07 9.29 -21.36
CA GLY A 214 1.44 9.08 -21.82
C GLY A 214 2.24 10.36 -22.02
N GLU A 215 1.73 11.49 -21.55
CA GLU A 215 2.40 12.78 -21.67
C GLU A 215 3.43 12.94 -20.54
N GLU A 216 4.69 13.17 -20.89
CA GLU A 216 5.73 13.50 -19.92
C GLU A 216 5.44 14.89 -19.31
N ILE A 217 4.85 14.93 -18.11
CA ILE A 217 4.52 16.18 -17.39
C ILE A 217 5.81 16.86 -16.91
N ILE A 218 6.78 16.05 -16.47
CA ILE A 218 8.10 16.52 -16.03
C ILE A 218 9.15 15.68 -16.74
N SER A 219 9.93 16.32 -17.61
CA SER A 219 11.01 15.67 -18.33
C SER A 219 12.05 15.04 -17.38
N PRO A 220 12.73 13.97 -17.81
CA PRO A 220 13.63 13.22 -16.93
C PRO A 220 14.86 14.06 -16.54
N GLN A 221 14.96 14.41 -15.26
CA GLN A 221 16.03 15.28 -14.75
C GLN A 221 16.57 14.87 -13.37
N PHE A 222 15.74 14.19 -12.56
CA PHE A 222 16.09 13.78 -11.20
C PHE A 222 16.94 12.52 -11.18
N LYS A 223 17.74 12.34 -10.12
CA LYS A 223 18.52 11.10 -9.94
C LYS A 223 17.63 9.95 -9.51
N GLU A 224 16.64 10.23 -8.66
CA GLU A 224 15.64 9.28 -8.14
C GLU A 224 14.32 10.02 -7.92
N ALA A 225 13.21 9.29 -7.92
CA ALA A 225 11.88 9.77 -7.63
C ALA A 225 11.09 8.67 -6.90
N LYS A 226 10.11 9.06 -6.06
CA LYS A 226 9.05 8.15 -5.57
C LYS A 226 7.68 8.70 -5.99
N GLN A 227 6.60 7.97 -5.68
CA GLN A 227 5.25 8.35 -6.14
C GLN A 227 4.81 9.74 -5.66
N PHE A 228 4.00 10.41 -6.49
CA PHE A 228 3.17 11.51 -6.04
C PHE A 228 2.18 11.03 -4.98
N SER A 229 1.95 11.84 -3.96
CA SER A 229 0.88 11.67 -2.99
C SER A 229 0.64 13.00 -2.28
N ASN A 230 -0.62 13.32 -1.98
CA ASN A 230 -1.05 14.63 -1.53
C ASN A 230 -0.53 15.79 -2.42
N GLY A 231 -0.45 15.56 -3.73
CA GLY A 231 0.00 16.55 -4.72
C GLY A 231 1.50 16.83 -4.73
N LEU A 232 2.31 16.11 -3.94
CA LEU A 232 3.76 16.26 -3.86
C LEU A 232 4.48 14.94 -4.13
N ALA A 233 5.67 15.00 -4.76
CA ALA A 233 6.54 13.84 -4.96
C ALA A 233 7.93 14.09 -4.37
N PRO A 234 8.48 13.13 -3.60
CA PRO A 234 9.87 13.20 -3.19
C PRO A 234 10.77 12.88 -4.39
N VAL A 235 11.74 13.73 -4.62
CA VAL A 235 12.75 13.58 -5.68
C VAL A 235 14.14 13.79 -5.11
N ARG A 236 15.12 13.05 -5.64
CA ARG A 236 16.52 13.21 -5.27
C ARG A 236 17.27 14.02 -6.31
N ASN A 237 17.81 15.16 -5.88
CA ASN A 237 18.75 15.94 -6.67
C ASN A 237 20.14 15.88 -6.02
N LYS A 238 21.14 15.52 -6.82
CA LYS A 238 22.52 15.24 -6.37
C LYS A 238 22.62 14.17 -5.27
N LYS A 239 22.52 14.54 -3.99
CA LYS A 239 22.66 13.65 -2.81
C LYS A 239 21.48 13.74 -1.83
N ARG A 240 20.66 14.78 -1.93
CA ARG A 240 19.60 15.07 -0.96
C ARG A 240 18.23 14.96 -1.62
N TRP A 241 17.24 14.59 -0.83
CA TRP A 241 15.84 14.56 -1.20
C TRP A 241 15.17 15.89 -0.85
N GLY A 242 14.23 16.29 -1.70
CA GLY A 242 13.27 17.37 -1.49
C GLY A 242 11.94 16.97 -2.13
N TYR A 243 10.97 17.88 -2.14
CA TYR A 243 9.65 17.62 -2.71
C TYR A 243 9.33 18.62 -3.80
N ILE A 244 8.66 18.12 -4.84
CA ILE A 244 8.16 18.93 -5.96
C ILE A 244 6.64 18.81 -6.07
N ASP A 245 6.01 19.84 -6.62
CA ASP A 245 4.62 19.79 -7.06
C ASP A 245 4.46 19.12 -8.44
N VAL A 246 3.21 19.00 -8.90
CA VAL A 246 2.85 18.42 -10.20
C VAL A 246 3.39 19.20 -11.41
N LYS A 247 3.83 20.45 -11.22
CA LYS A 247 4.48 21.28 -12.25
C LYS A 247 6.00 21.15 -12.22
N GLY A 248 6.55 20.36 -11.29
CA GLY A 248 7.98 20.18 -11.07
C GLY A 248 8.64 21.31 -10.29
N ALA A 249 7.86 22.23 -9.70
CA ALA A 249 8.40 23.28 -8.84
C ALA A 249 8.78 22.68 -7.48
N VAL A 250 9.96 23.01 -6.97
CA VAL A 250 10.42 22.60 -5.64
C VAL A 250 9.57 23.31 -4.60
N THR A 251 8.85 22.54 -3.78
CA THR A 251 8.01 23.05 -2.68
C THR A 251 8.67 22.87 -1.33
N ILE A 252 9.50 21.83 -1.17
CA ILE A 252 10.29 21.58 0.03
C ILE A 252 11.73 21.32 -0.41
N ASP A 253 12.66 22.12 0.12
CA ASP A 253 14.05 22.13 -0.32
C ASP A 253 14.75 20.78 -0.19
N PHE A 254 15.79 20.59 -1.03
CA PHE A 254 16.64 19.39 -1.03
C PHE A 254 17.53 19.32 0.21
N GLN A 255 16.95 18.93 1.34
CA GLN A 255 17.62 18.94 2.65
C GLN A 255 17.62 17.60 3.39
N PHE A 256 16.92 16.58 2.89
CA PHE A 256 16.77 15.29 3.56
C PHE A 256 17.72 14.23 3.00
N ASP A 257 18.18 13.32 3.85
CA ASP A 257 18.99 12.16 3.44
C ASP A 257 18.13 11.05 2.83
N GLU A 258 16.90 10.94 3.31
CA GLU A 258 15.84 10.10 2.77
C GLU A 258 14.48 10.82 2.90
N ALA A 259 13.59 10.58 1.94
CA ALA A 259 12.23 11.13 1.96
C ALA A 259 11.23 10.08 1.44
N HIS A 260 10.07 9.97 2.07
CA HIS A 260 8.98 9.08 1.65
C HIS A 260 7.80 9.89 1.06
N PRO A 261 6.95 9.26 0.23
CA PRO A 261 5.71 9.89 -0.23
C PRO A 261 4.85 10.33 0.96
N PHE A 262 4.09 11.41 0.78
CA PHE A 262 3.10 11.83 1.76
C PHE A 262 1.99 10.78 1.93
N ASN A 263 1.44 10.72 3.13
CA ASN A 263 0.25 9.95 3.45
C ASN A 263 -0.58 10.78 4.44
N ASN A 264 -1.81 11.12 4.06
CA ASN A 264 -2.71 11.96 4.87
C ASN A 264 -2.06 13.28 5.33
N GLY A 265 -1.29 13.92 4.43
CA GLY A 265 -0.69 15.24 4.69
C GLY A 265 0.64 15.23 5.44
N TYR A 266 1.17 14.06 5.79
CA TYR A 266 2.46 13.92 6.46
C TYR A 266 3.38 12.91 5.76
N ALA A 267 4.70 13.06 5.89
CA ALA A 267 5.68 12.14 5.32
C ALA A 267 6.84 11.89 6.30
N ASN A 268 7.37 10.68 6.30
CA ASN A 268 8.62 10.38 7.02
C ASN A 268 9.83 10.80 6.17
N VAL A 269 10.81 11.37 6.84
CA VAL A 269 12.09 11.78 6.25
C VAL A 269 13.23 11.43 7.21
N VAL A 270 14.45 11.35 6.67
CA VAL A 270 15.67 11.38 7.47
C VAL A 270 16.24 12.79 7.38
N TYR A 271 16.28 13.49 8.51
CA TYR A 271 16.76 14.86 8.65
C TYR A 271 17.79 14.92 9.77
N GLN A 272 19.00 15.41 9.46
CA GLN A 272 20.11 15.46 10.43
C GLN A 272 20.39 14.11 11.10
N ASP A 273 20.48 13.05 10.28
CA ASP A 273 20.74 11.66 10.70
C ASP A 273 19.66 11.03 11.62
N GLU A 274 18.50 11.68 11.81
CA GLU A 274 17.37 11.17 12.59
C GLU A 274 16.10 11.04 11.75
N TRP A 275 15.22 10.10 12.13
CA TRP A 275 13.87 10.00 11.57
C TRP A 275 13.01 11.16 12.07
N ALA A 276 12.36 11.84 11.13
CA ALA A 276 11.42 12.92 11.39
C ALA A 276 10.15 12.74 10.56
N ILE A 277 9.12 13.48 10.92
CA ILE A 277 7.90 13.64 10.11
C ILE A 277 7.86 15.07 9.60
N ILE A 278 7.39 15.27 8.38
CA ILE A 278 7.09 16.60 7.84
C ILE A 278 5.63 16.71 7.45
N ASP A 279 5.07 17.92 7.50
CA ASP A 279 3.81 18.23 6.83
C ASP A 279 4.04 18.74 5.40
N THR A 280 2.94 18.95 4.66
CA THR A 280 2.97 19.42 3.26
C THR A 280 3.55 20.83 3.07
N GLN A 281 3.77 21.59 4.14
CA GLN A 281 4.46 22.89 4.13
C GLN A 281 5.96 22.73 4.45
N GLY A 282 6.43 21.52 4.72
CA GLY A 282 7.80 21.22 5.07
C GLY A 282 8.16 21.53 6.53
N LYS A 283 7.18 21.76 7.41
CA LYS A 283 7.45 21.88 8.84
C LYS A 283 7.86 20.51 9.38
N ILE A 284 8.98 20.49 10.10
CA ILE A 284 9.62 19.27 10.61
C ILE A 284 9.16 19.02 12.05
N TYR A 285 8.82 17.76 12.35
CA TYR A 285 8.44 17.24 13.64
C TYR A 285 9.43 16.12 14.02
N THR A 286 10.11 16.28 15.16
CA THR A 286 11.10 15.32 15.66
C THR A 286 10.69 14.79 17.03
N TYR A 287 11.09 13.55 17.31
CA TYR A 287 10.73 12.88 18.57
C TYR A 287 11.94 12.13 19.16
N PRO A 288 12.99 12.85 19.59
CA PRO A 288 14.28 12.25 20.00
C PRO A 288 14.20 11.29 21.20
N LYS A 289 13.07 11.26 21.90
CA LYS A 289 12.81 10.31 22.99
C LYS A 289 12.50 8.87 22.53
N TYR A 290 12.28 8.65 21.23
CA TYR A 290 11.90 7.36 20.66
C TYR A 290 12.99 6.87 19.71
N SER A 291 13.36 5.59 19.84
CA SER A 291 14.33 4.94 18.96
C SER A 291 13.77 4.63 17.57
N TRP A 292 12.44 4.64 17.42
CA TRP A 292 11.76 4.49 16.13
C TRP A 292 10.42 5.21 16.13
N ILE A 293 10.07 5.81 14.99
CA ILE A 293 8.77 6.39 14.70
C ILE A 293 8.21 5.80 13.40
N GLY A 294 6.92 5.50 13.40
CA GLY A 294 6.19 5.02 12.24
C GLY A 294 5.63 6.14 11.37
N ASN A 295 4.79 5.76 10.42
CA ASN A 295 4.03 6.70 9.62
C ASN A 295 2.93 7.35 10.47
N TYR A 296 2.67 8.63 10.22
CA TYR A 296 1.45 9.27 10.70
C TYR A 296 0.23 8.65 9.99
N SER A 297 -0.76 8.20 10.77
CA SER A 297 -2.01 7.65 10.25
C SER A 297 -3.16 7.98 11.22
N GLU A 298 -4.23 8.58 10.68
CA GLU A 298 -5.46 8.89 11.42
C GLU A 298 -5.27 9.65 12.75
N GLY A 299 -4.25 10.52 12.85
CA GLY A 299 -3.96 11.29 14.07
C GLY A 299 -2.84 10.73 14.93
N PHE A 300 -2.31 9.55 14.60
CA PHE A 300 -1.40 8.80 15.45
C PHE A 300 -0.11 8.43 14.74
N ILE A 301 0.97 8.35 15.52
CA ILE A 301 2.27 7.84 15.10
C ILE A 301 2.63 6.69 16.04
N GLY A 302 2.87 5.51 15.48
CA GLY A 302 3.43 4.39 16.25
C GLY A 302 4.88 4.71 16.64
N VAL A 303 5.26 4.41 17.88
CA VAL A 303 6.61 4.72 18.40
C VAL A 303 7.18 3.57 19.20
N ILE A 304 8.50 3.47 19.23
CA ILE A 304 9.25 2.57 20.13
C ILE A 304 10.14 3.42 21.02
N LYS A 305 10.06 3.21 22.34
CA LYS A 305 11.08 3.71 23.28
C LYS A 305 12.36 2.91 23.07
#